data_AF-A0A4R5F2G4-F1
#
_entry.id   AF-A0A4R5F2G4-F1
#
_cell.length_a   1.000
_cell.length_b   1.000
_cell.length_c   1.000
_cell.angle_alpha   90.00
_cell.angle_beta   90.00
_cell.angle_gamma   90.00
#
_symmetry.space_group_name_H-M   'P 1'
#
loop_
_entity.id
_entity.type
_entity.pdbx_description
1 polymer ?
#
loop_
_entity_poly.entity_id
_entity_poly.type
_entity_poly.pdbx_seq_one_letter_code
_entity_poly.pdbx_strand_id
1 'polypeptide(L)'
;MGEFVGIDPRGAEQLIQQMSTSKNVLASTRHGLETAIAEAGEAWTGQQGVSPMHRSWAFFDETQRDLKWRMDTLKQMVPTSGNGLMSVILTFSSENEAARQGKADAAPITEALRKHEIENSVESWRKVTAATAAMKGKLNDPAYAAAVLSALGPEKFRALFMHWMKNRGPAMDKGLSPNAIKEGRETLGPLAEAYANAERAGRLGEEWQGQFMKATQPGVLTAIVAMSKPSTKLLNQVALRVLGRPLTADLPTSENWNLNVLVEAYDANPQALQTLLAQNKDAAGWLLHPQRVRMSGISGFEGKVAGVLDKALMPGAGVDSVREQAWVNIIRGMGAKDSPWIGGGWGTFHDSPISETLAKNMGPYLDQLARGQSKRDSPDLPATFPTSPWDSVHTDEASRFMGGLMQDKDAAQTLMKASQDYTQSLDIGRFRPFGDEAVQAEYTKRAALAGGAANLMLSGSTYAEWSDDEYADWLATVALLPISWLSNKYWPIQDATVATARDAGLDEAKDGFKGMITDYLDKKTPATARSVADSIVQQQADWVNDSLAEHGQKPLTDAQRNEIRMSFRGRLFDALEKALEQRGG
;
A
#
# COMPACT_ATOMS: atom_id res chain seq x y z
N MET A 1 -2.33 12.49 -43.86
CA MET A 1 -2.75 11.60 -42.76
C MET A 1 -2.22 10.22 -43.10
N GLY A 2 -1.18 9.75 -42.43
CA GLY A 2 -0.68 8.38 -42.59
C GLY A 2 -1.28 7.51 -41.49
N GLU A 3 -2.01 6.45 -41.85
CA GLU A 3 -2.35 5.38 -40.92
C GLU A 3 -1.04 4.76 -40.41
N PHE A 4 -0.89 4.72 -39.08
CA PHE A 4 0.26 4.07 -38.45
C PHE A 4 0.04 2.55 -38.43
N VAL A 5 0.85 1.81 -39.19
CA VAL A 5 0.90 0.36 -39.12
C VAL A 5 1.91 -0.05 -38.04
N GLY A 6 1.40 -0.56 -36.92
CA GLY A 6 2.08 -1.33 -35.86
C GLY A 6 3.50 -0.93 -35.46
N ILE A 7 3.67 -0.03 -34.49
CA ILE A 7 4.93 0.11 -33.75
C ILE A 7 4.96 -0.94 -32.62
N ASP A 8 5.96 -1.82 -32.60
CA ASP A 8 6.29 -2.60 -31.40
C ASP A 8 6.93 -1.67 -30.35
N PRO A 9 6.30 -1.43 -29.19
CA PRO A 9 6.83 -0.52 -28.18
C PRO A 9 8.21 -0.92 -27.67
N ARG A 10 8.50 -2.23 -27.57
CA ARG A 10 9.80 -2.73 -27.11
C ARG A 10 10.89 -2.45 -28.14
N GLY A 11 10.62 -2.77 -29.40
CA GLY A 11 11.51 -2.45 -30.51
C GLY A 11 11.77 -0.94 -30.66
N ALA A 12 10.75 -0.11 -30.47
CA ALA A 12 10.90 1.35 -30.51
C ALA A 12 11.77 1.89 -29.37
N GLU A 13 11.59 1.40 -28.14
CA GLU A 13 12.44 1.78 -27.00
C GLU A 13 13.90 1.37 -27.22
N GLN A 14 14.14 0.16 -27.74
CA GLN A 14 15.49 -0.29 -28.11
C GLN A 14 16.12 0.60 -29.18
N LEU A 15 15.36 0.98 -30.22
CA LEU A 15 15.82 1.88 -31.27
C LEU A 15 16.16 3.28 -30.74
N ILE A 16 15.30 3.83 -29.87
CA ILE A 16 15.56 5.11 -29.18
C ILE A 16 16.88 5.04 -28.40
N GLN A 17 17.13 3.93 -27.69
CA GLN A 17 18.36 3.73 -26.93
C GLN A 17 19.59 3.63 -27.85
N GLN A 18 19.51 2.86 -28.94
CA GLN A 18 20.59 2.73 -29.92
C GLN A 18 20.91 4.06 -30.62
N MET A 19 19.88 4.83 -31.00
CA MET A 19 20.05 6.18 -31.55
C MET A 19 20.72 7.12 -30.53
N SER A 20 20.35 7.02 -29.25
CA SER A 20 20.98 7.76 -28.14
C SER A 20 22.48 7.45 -28.03
N THR A 21 22.83 6.16 -28.02
CA THR A 21 24.22 5.70 -27.98
C THR A 21 25.00 6.21 -29.19
N SER A 22 24.44 6.08 -30.40
CA SER A 22 25.08 6.54 -31.64
C SER A 22 25.29 8.05 -31.66
N LYS A 23 24.30 8.82 -31.19
CA LYS A 23 24.40 10.27 -31.02
C LYS A 23 25.50 10.66 -30.02
N ASN A 24 25.61 9.94 -28.89
CA ASN A 24 26.64 10.21 -27.89
C ASN A 24 28.05 9.90 -28.41
N VAL A 25 28.22 8.80 -29.16
CA VAL A 25 29.47 8.48 -29.84
C VAL A 25 29.85 9.62 -30.79
N LEU A 26 28.93 10.03 -31.67
CA LEU A 26 29.15 11.16 -32.59
C LEU A 26 29.47 12.46 -31.85
N ALA A 27 28.78 12.76 -30.75
CA ALA A 27 29.04 13.96 -29.94
C ALA A 27 30.44 13.93 -29.30
N SER A 28 30.89 12.77 -28.82
CA SER A 28 32.22 12.60 -28.22
C SER A 28 33.35 12.71 -29.24
N THR A 29 33.11 12.25 -30.49
CA THR A 29 34.10 12.31 -31.57
C THR A 29 34.04 13.61 -32.37
N ARG A 30 32.94 14.38 -32.24
CA ARG A 30 32.64 15.56 -33.06
C ARG A 30 33.76 16.58 -33.06
N HIS A 31 34.26 16.95 -31.88
CA HIS A 31 35.30 17.95 -31.79
C HIS A 31 36.60 17.48 -32.48
N GLY A 32 37.02 16.23 -32.24
CA GLY A 32 38.21 15.67 -32.88
C GLY A 32 38.06 15.50 -34.40
N LEU A 33 36.86 15.17 -34.89
CA LEU A 33 36.56 15.10 -36.32
C LEU A 33 36.53 16.48 -36.97
N GLU A 34 35.95 17.49 -36.31
CA GLU A 34 35.97 18.88 -36.78
C GLU A 34 37.41 19.40 -36.87
N THR A 35 38.25 19.11 -35.88
CA THR A 35 39.68 19.44 -35.90
C THR A 35 40.43 18.71 -37.01
N ALA A 36 40.24 17.39 -37.16
CA ALA A 36 40.89 16.61 -38.21
C ALA A 36 40.44 17.04 -39.63
N ILE A 37 39.17 17.42 -39.81
CA ILE A 37 38.65 17.96 -41.06
C ILE A 37 39.22 19.36 -41.33
N ALA A 38 39.43 20.17 -40.30
CA ALA A 38 40.12 21.45 -40.43
C ALA A 38 41.60 21.30 -40.83
N GLU A 39 42.28 20.28 -40.30
CA GLU A 39 43.66 19.94 -40.66
C GLU A 39 43.78 19.37 -42.09
N ALA A 40 42.74 18.74 -42.62
CA ALA A 40 42.68 18.21 -43.99
C ALA A 40 42.55 19.30 -45.09
N GLY A 41 42.44 20.58 -44.70
CA GLY A 41 42.47 21.73 -45.60
C GLY A 41 41.09 22.28 -46.02
N GLU A 42 41.08 23.49 -46.60
CA GLU A 42 39.87 24.28 -46.90
C GLU A 42 38.83 23.58 -47.79
N ALA A 43 39.24 22.58 -48.58
CA ALA A 43 38.33 21.79 -49.42
C ALA A 43 37.36 20.92 -48.59
N TRP A 44 37.71 20.57 -47.34
CA TRP A 44 36.95 19.65 -46.48
C TRP A 44 36.17 20.36 -45.35
N THR A 45 36.56 21.57 -44.98
CA THR A 45 35.87 22.39 -43.96
C THR A 45 34.48 22.89 -44.38
N GLY A 46 34.13 22.75 -45.67
CA GLY A 46 32.85 23.16 -46.24
C GLY A 46 31.79 22.06 -46.41
N GLN A 47 31.17 22.01 -47.60
CA GLN A 47 30.02 21.13 -47.88
C GLN A 47 30.34 19.63 -47.94
N GLN A 48 31.62 19.26 -48.09
CA GLN A 48 32.09 17.88 -48.32
C GLN A 48 32.50 17.16 -47.03
N GLY A 49 32.87 17.86 -45.95
CA GLY A 49 33.34 17.24 -44.70
C GLY A 49 32.48 17.57 -43.47
N VAL A 50 32.58 18.81 -42.97
CA VAL A 50 31.90 19.24 -41.73
C VAL A 50 30.36 19.20 -41.88
N SER A 51 29.83 19.63 -43.03
CA SER A 51 28.39 19.69 -43.27
C SER A 51 27.67 18.32 -43.24
N PRO A 52 28.14 17.26 -43.93
CA PRO A 52 27.55 15.92 -43.83
C PRO A 52 27.52 15.35 -42.40
N MET A 53 28.58 15.62 -41.62
CA MET A 53 28.65 15.19 -40.22
C MET A 53 27.57 15.90 -39.37
N HIS A 54 27.41 17.22 -39.50
CA HIS A 54 26.33 17.94 -38.83
C HIS A 54 24.94 17.50 -39.29
N ARG A 55 24.74 17.22 -40.59
CA ARG A 55 23.48 16.67 -41.11
C ARG A 55 23.15 15.31 -40.50
N SER A 56 24.16 14.44 -40.36
CA SER A 56 23.98 13.13 -39.74
C SER A 56 23.62 13.24 -38.27
N TRP A 57 24.29 14.14 -37.53
CA TRP A 57 23.96 14.41 -36.13
C TRP A 57 22.54 14.98 -35.98
N ALA A 58 22.17 15.97 -36.81
CA ALA A 58 20.84 16.55 -36.83
C ALA A 58 19.76 15.50 -37.18
N PHE A 59 20.03 14.61 -38.14
CA PHE A 59 19.12 13.51 -38.48
C PHE A 59 18.89 12.56 -37.30
N PHE A 60 19.95 12.12 -36.61
CA PHE A 60 19.81 11.27 -35.43
C PHE A 60 19.05 11.98 -34.31
N ASP A 61 19.34 13.26 -34.07
CA ASP A 61 18.67 14.04 -33.05
C ASP A 61 17.17 14.25 -33.36
N GLU A 62 16.83 14.63 -34.60
CA GLU A 62 15.45 14.84 -35.05
C GLU A 62 14.65 13.53 -35.06
N THR A 63 15.24 12.44 -35.57
CA THR A 63 14.55 11.14 -35.65
C THR A 63 14.33 10.53 -34.27
N GLN A 64 15.33 10.61 -33.38
CA GLN A 64 15.20 10.15 -32.00
C GLN A 64 14.10 10.95 -31.27
N ARG A 65 14.08 12.27 -31.47
CA ARG A 65 13.11 13.16 -30.84
C ARG A 65 11.69 12.89 -31.34
N ASP A 66 11.50 12.77 -32.66
CA ASP A 66 10.21 12.46 -33.26
C ASP A 66 9.69 11.08 -32.82
N LEU A 67 10.53 10.04 -32.86
CA LEU A 67 10.13 8.70 -32.40
C LEU A 67 9.77 8.69 -30.91
N LYS A 68 10.55 9.38 -30.07
CA LYS A 68 10.24 9.52 -28.64
C LYS A 68 8.91 10.25 -28.43
N TRP A 69 8.68 11.38 -29.10
CA TRP A 69 7.42 12.13 -29.00
C TRP A 69 6.22 11.28 -29.44
N ARG A 70 6.31 10.55 -30.55
CA ARG A 70 5.25 9.63 -31.00
C ARG A 70 5.00 8.54 -29.97
N MET A 71 6.04 7.91 -29.43
CA MET A 71 5.91 6.89 -28.39
C MET A 71 5.28 7.44 -27.10
N ASP A 72 5.66 8.64 -26.67
CA ASP A 72 5.05 9.30 -25.51
C ASP A 72 3.56 9.53 -25.77
N THR A 73 3.17 10.04 -26.94
CA THR A 73 1.76 10.24 -27.33
C THR A 73 0.98 8.92 -27.36
N LEU A 74 1.57 7.84 -27.90
CA LEU A 74 0.97 6.50 -27.94
C LEU A 74 0.72 5.95 -26.53
N LYS A 75 1.71 6.07 -25.62
CA LYS A 75 1.62 5.59 -24.23
C LYS A 75 0.54 6.31 -23.41
N GLN A 76 0.14 7.51 -23.81
CA GLN A 76 -0.89 8.27 -23.12
C GLN A 76 -2.31 7.85 -23.50
N MET A 77 -2.46 7.04 -24.53
CA MET A 77 -3.77 6.58 -24.98
C MET A 77 -4.18 5.28 -24.27
N VAL A 78 -5.46 5.19 -23.91
CA VAL A 78 -6.06 3.99 -23.29
C VAL A 78 -6.72 3.16 -24.39
N PRO A 79 -6.56 1.82 -24.44
CA PRO A 79 -7.25 0.97 -25.40
C PRO A 79 -8.76 1.15 -25.24
N THR A 80 -9.44 1.61 -26.30
CA THR A 80 -10.89 1.88 -26.26
C THR A 80 -11.72 0.65 -26.64
N SER A 81 -11.10 -0.43 -27.09
CA SER A 81 -11.77 -1.69 -27.44
C SER A 81 -10.84 -2.89 -27.22
N GLY A 82 -11.38 -3.98 -26.68
CA GLY A 82 -10.66 -5.19 -26.25
C GLY A 82 -10.05 -6.05 -27.36
N ASN A 83 -9.78 -5.49 -28.53
CA ASN A 83 -9.27 -6.20 -29.70
C ASN A 83 -7.85 -5.75 -30.09
N GLY A 84 -6.94 -5.60 -29.13
CA GLY A 84 -5.47 -5.59 -29.31
C GLY A 84 -4.80 -4.56 -30.24
N LEU A 85 -5.55 -3.84 -31.09
CA LEU A 85 -5.06 -2.89 -32.08
C LEU A 85 -5.55 -1.49 -31.71
N MET A 86 -4.61 -0.62 -31.33
CA MET A 86 -4.89 0.78 -31.05
C MET A 86 -4.67 1.61 -32.31
N SER A 87 -5.75 2.19 -32.86
CA SER A 87 -5.63 3.21 -33.90
C SER A 87 -5.44 4.58 -33.28
N VAL A 88 -4.46 5.34 -33.78
CA VAL A 88 -4.05 6.62 -33.19
C VAL A 88 -3.99 7.71 -34.26
N ILE A 89 -4.64 8.84 -33.98
CA ILE A 89 -4.53 10.05 -34.78
C ILE A 89 -3.62 11.01 -34.03
N LEU A 90 -2.47 11.33 -34.63
CA LEU A 90 -1.61 12.40 -34.15
C LEU A 90 -2.21 13.74 -34.61
N THR A 91 -2.56 14.59 -33.64
CA THR A 91 -3.18 15.91 -33.91
C THR A 91 -2.25 16.85 -34.66
N PHE A 92 -0.93 16.71 -34.50
CA PHE A 92 0.09 17.53 -35.12
C PHE A 92 1.02 16.70 -36.01
N SER A 93 1.63 17.33 -37.01
CA SER A 93 2.58 16.65 -37.91
C SER A 93 3.97 16.48 -37.30
N SER A 94 4.30 17.28 -36.27
CA SER A 94 5.60 17.25 -35.58
C SER A 94 5.52 17.83 -34.16
N GLU A 95 6.49 17.46 -33.32
CA GLU A 95 6.68 18.05 -31.98
C GLU A 95 6.81 19.58 -32.02
N ASN A 96 7.53 20.13 -33.01
CA ASN A 96 7.72 21.58 -33.14
C ASN A 96 6.42 22.31 -33.49
N GLU A 97 5.54 21.70 -34.27
CA GLU A 97 4.21 22.24 -34.56
C GLU A 97 3.33 22.21 -33.30
N ALA A 98 3.29 21.06 -32.60
CA ALA A 98 2.57 20.92 -31.34
C ALA A 98 3.01 21.96 -30.31
N ALA A 99 4.32 22.14 -30.13
CA ALA A 99 4.89 23.09 -29.19
C ALA A 99 4.60 24.56 -29.58
N ARG A 100 4.69 24.91 -30.87
CA ARG A 100 4.35 26.27 -31.35
C ARG A 100 2.88 26.57 -31.11
N GLN A 101 1.99 25.63 -31.43
CA GLN A 101 0.56 25.80 -31.21
C GLN A 101 0.24 25.90 -29.71
N GLY A 102 0.89 25.11 -28.86
CA GLY A 102 0.72 25.19 -27.40
C GLY A 102 1.10 26.56 -26.84
N LYS A 103 2.22 27.14 -27.29
CA LYS A 103 2.62 28.51 -26.91
C LYS A 103 1.61 29.56 -27.40
N ALA A 104 1.09 29.39 -28.62
CA ALA A 104 0.10 30.31 -29.18
C ALA A 104 -1.22 30.26 -28.39
N ASP A 105 -1.70 29.07 -28.03
CA ASP A 105 -2.95 28.87 -27.30
C ASP A 105 -2.86 29.33 -25.82
N ALA A 106 -1.65 29.39 -25.24
CA ALA A 106 -1.44 29.91 -23.88
C ALA A 106 -1.59 31.45 -23.77
N ALA A 107 -1.33 32.20 -24.84
CA ALA A 107 -1.40 33.66 -24.82
C ALA A 107 -2.84 34.20 -24.57
N PRO A 108 -3.88 33.70 -25.25
CA PRO A 108 -5.28 34.05 -24.95
C PRO A 108 -5.68 33.75 -23.50
N ILE A 109 -5.20 32.64 -22.91
CA ILE A 109 -5.49 32.28 -21.52
C ILE A 109 -4.88 33.30 -20.57
N THR A 110 -3.61 33.67 -20.80
CA THR A 110 -2.90 34.68 -20.00
C THR A 110 -3.61 36.03 -20.06
N GLU A 111 -4.00 36.47 -21.26
CA GLU A 111 -4.67 37.76 -21.43
C GLU A 111 -6.09 37.76 -20.83
N ALA A 112 -6.83 36.65 -20.95
CA ALA A 112 -8.14 36.51 -20.33
C ALA A 112 -8.03 36.52 -18.80
N LEU A 113 -7.03 35.85 -18.22
CA LEU A 113 -6.77 35.86 -16.78
C LEU A 113 -6.46 37.28 -16.30
N ARG A 114 -5.54 37.98 -16.97
CA ARG A 114 -5.17 39.37 -16.63
C ARG A 114 -6.39 40.30 -16.65
N LYS A 115 -7.27 40.16 -17.64
CA LYS A 115 -8.54 40.91 -17.69
C LYS A 115 -9.46 40.54 -16.54
N HIS A 116 -9.56 39.26 -16.20
CA HIS A 116 -10.37 38.81 -15.07
C HIS A 116 -9.82 39.32 -13.73
N GLU A 117 -8.51 39.40 -13.55
CA GLU A 117 -7.90 39.98 -12.33
C GLU A 117 -8.27 41.45 -12.14
N ILE A 118 -8.51 42.19 -13.23
CA ILE A 118 -8.94 43.60 -13.21
C ILE A 118 -10.46 43.72 -13.05
N GLU A 119 -11.24 42.98 -13.84
CA GLU A 119 -12.70 43.12 -13.92
C GLU A 119 -13.43 42.32 -12.81
N ASN A 120 -12.84 41.21 -12.35
CA ASN A 120 -13.37 40.28 -11.35
C ASN A 120 -14.87 39.93 -11.56
N SER A 121 -15.24 39.66 -12.82
CA SER A 121 -16.62 39.46 -13.25
C SER A 121 -16.87 38.05 -13.80
N VAL A 122 -18.13 37.62 -13.82
CA VAL A 122 -18.53 36.34 -14.45
C VAL A 122 -18.22 36.34 -15.94
N GLU A 123 -18.38 37.48 -16.62
CA GLU A 123 -18.12 37.63 -18.05
C GLU A 123 -16.63 37.50 -18.40
N SER A 124 -15.75 38.11 -17.60
CA SER A 124 -14.30 37.92 -17.76
C SER A 124 -13.87 36.48 -17.48
N TRP A 125 -14.48 35.80 -16.49
CA TRP A 125 -14.23 34.39 -16.25
C TRP A 125 -14.70 33.47 -17.40
N ARG A 126 -15.83 33.80 -18.05
CA ARG A 126 -16.29 33.09 -19.25
C ARG A 126 -15.27 33.16 -20.38
N LYS A 127 -14.56 34.29 -20.53
CA LYS A 127 -13.46 34.42 -21.52
C LYS A 127 -12.28 33.51 -21.19
N VAL A 128 -11.91 33.37 -19.90
CA VAL A 128 -10.90 32.41 -19.45
C VAL A 128 -11.32 30.99 -19.81
N THR A 129 -12.56 30.63 -19.47
CA THR A 129 -13.14 29.31 -19.74
C THR A 129 -13.20 28.99 -21.25
N ALA A 130 -13.56 29.96 -22.08
CA ALA A 130 -13.57 29.78 -23.53
C ALA A 130 -12.14 29.56 -24.08
N ALA A 131 -11.16 30.31 -23.57
CA ALA A 131 -9.76 30.16 -23.96
C ALA A 131 -9.20 28.77 -23.55
N THR A 132 -9.54 28.27 -22.36
CA THR A 132 -9.12 26.92 -21.93
C THR A 132 -9.80 25.82 -22.72
N ALA A 133 -11.09 25.97 -23.03
CA ALA A 133 -11.85 25.00 -23.83
C ALA A 133 -11.30 24.84 -25.26
N ALA A 134 -10.68 25.88 -25.85
CA ALA A 134 -10.07 25.82 -27.18
C ALA A 134 -8.86 24.86 -27.30
N MET A 135 -8.33 24.40 -26.16
CA MET A 135 -7.27 23.39 -26.12
C MET A 135 -7.80 21.96 -26.25
N LYS A 136 -9.11 21.76 -26.02
CA LYS A 136 -9.73 20.43 -26.00
C LYS A 136 -9.47 19.69 -27.32
N GLY A 137 -9.05 18.42 -27.21
CA GLY A 137 -8.69 17.59 -28.36
C GLY A 137 -7.21 17.67 -28.79
N LYS A 138 -6.46 18.68 -28.33
CA LYS A 138 -5.00 18.79 -28.59
C LYS A 138 -4.15 18.28 -27.43
N LEU A 139 -4.75 18.17 -26.24
CA LEU A 139 -4.07 17.87 -24.97
C LEU A 139 -3.51 16.45 -24.85
N ASN A 140 -3.96 15.53 -25.71
CA ASN A 140 -3.38 14.19 -25.79
C ASN A 140 -1.95 14.21 -26.36
N ASP A 141 -1.55 15.31 -26.99
CA ASP A 141 -0.16 15.53 -27.39
C ASP A 141 0.64 16.13 -26.21
N PRO A 142 1.64 15.40 -25.68
CA PRO A 142 2.38 15.84 -24.51
C PRO A 142 3.33 17.01 -24.78
N ALA A 143 3.76 17.22 -26.04
CA ALA A 143 4.57 18.38 -26.41
C ALA A 143 3.72 19.65 -26.47
N TYR A 144 2.50 19.56 -27.01
CA TYR A 144 1.52 20.64 -26.95
C TYR A 144 1.20 21.01 -25.50
N ALA A 145 0.84 20.01 -24.67
CA ALA A 145 0.49 20.22 -23.27
C ALA A 145 1.65 20.86 -22.47
N ALA A 146 2.87 20.36 -22.62
CA ALA A 146 4.05 20.92 -21.97
C ALA A 146 4.34 22.36 -22.43
N ALA A 147 4.16 22.66 -23.71
CA ALA A 147 4.40 24.00 -24.25
C ALA A 147 3.36 25.03 -23.76
N VAL A 148 2.09 24.63 -23.62
CA VAL A 148 1.06 25.48 -22.97
C VAL A 148 1.50 25.82 -21.55
N LEU A 149 1.87 24.81 -20.75
CA LEU A 149 2.25 25.00 -19.36
C LEU A 149 3.53 25.83 -19.22
N SER A 150 4.54 25.58 -20.04
CA SER A 150 5.77 26.36 -20.07
C SER A 150 5.50 27.84 -20.37
N ALA A 151 4.57 28.15 -21.29
CA ALA A 151 4.20 29.52 -21.62
C ALA A 151 3.37 30.22 -20.52
N LEU A 152 2.50 29.47 -19.82
CA LEU A 152 1.76 29.99 -18.67
C LEU A 152 2.66 30.21 -17.46
N GLY A 153 3.55 29.26 -17.19
CA GLY A 153 4.34 29.18 -15.97
C GLY A 153 3.55 28.68 -14.74
N PRO A 154 4.22 28.17 -13.70
CA PRO A 154 3.57 27.61 -12.52
C PRO A 154 2.66 28.59 -11.77
N GLU A 155 3.05 29.86 -11.71
CA GLU A 155 2.33 30.88 -10.93
C GLU A 155 0.97 31.22 -11.53
N LYS A 156 0.92 31.50 -12.85
CA LYS A 156 -0.34 31.80 -13.54
C LYS A 156 -1.24 30.57 -13.60
N PHE A 157 -0.65 29.39 -13.82
CA PHE A 157 -1.39 28.14 -13.76
C PHE A 157 -2.04 27.95 -12.38
N ARG A 158 -1.30 28.14 -11.29
CA ARG A 158 -1.85 28.11 -9.93
C ARG A 158 -2.94 29.16 -9.75
N ALA A 159 -2.72 30.39 -10.22
CA ALA A 159 -3.68 31.48 -10.10
C ALA A 159 -5.03 31.15 -10.76
N LEU A 160 -5.06 30.49 -11.92
CA LEU A 160 -6.29 30.07 -12.59
C LEU A 160 -7.18 29.21 -11.67
N PHE A 161 -6.60 28.19 -11.04
CA PHE A 161 -7.34 27.35 -10.09
C PHE A 161 -7.73 28.12 -8.83
N MET A 162 -6.82 28.92 -8.28
CA MET A 162 -7.09 29.71 -7.08
C MET A 162 -8.26 30.69 -7.29
N HIS A 163 -8.30 31.40 -8.42
CA HIS A 163 -9.38 32.33 -8.76
C HIS A 163 -10.72 31.60 -8.89
N TRP A 164 -10.74 30.46 -9.59
CA TRP A 164 -11.95 29.67 -9.74
C TRP A 164 -12.48 29.10 -8.42
N MET A 165 -11.59 28.77 -7.48
CA MET A 165 -11.93 28.21 -6.17
C MET A 165 -12.28 29.26 -5.11
N LYS A 166 -11.88 30.53 -5.29
CA LYS A 166 -11.94 31.60 -4.26
C LYS A 166 -13.29 31.74 -3.56
N ASN A 167 -14.39 31.57 -4.28
CA ASN A 167 -15.75 31.76 -3.76
C ASN A 167 -16.49 30.43 -3.48
N ARG A 168 -15.78 29.30 -3.45
CA ARG A 168 -16.37 27.96 -3.29
C ARG A 168 -16.20 27.41 -1.87
N GLY A 169 -16.41 28.25 -0.86
CA GLY A 169 -16.33 27.87 0.56
C GLY A 169 -14.92 27.41 0.97
N PRO A 170 -14.78 26.35 1.79
CA PRO A 170 -13.48 25.89 2.27
C PRO A 170 -12.67 25.12 1.21
N ALA A 171 -12.99 25.25 -0.09
CA ALA A 171 -12.42 24.41 -1.16
C ALA A 171 -10.89 24.40 -1.22
N MET A 172 -10.24 25.52 -0.88
CA MET A 172 -8.78 25.61 -0.85
C MET A 172 -8.14 24.68 0.19
N ASP A 173 -8.81 24.50 1.32
CA ASP A 173 -8.31 23.76 2.47
C ASP A 173 -8.94 22.37 2.58
N LYS A 174 -10.21 22.22 2.23
CA LYS A 174 -11.00 20.99 2.38
C LYS A 174 -11.29 20.30 1.05
N GLY A 175 -10.96 20.91 -0.09
CA GLY A 175 -11.19 20.34 -1.41
C GLY A 175 -12.58 20.61 -1.95
N LEU A 176 -12.79 20.24 -3.21
CA LEU A 176 -14.02 20.50 -3.95
C LEU A 176 -15.04 19.38 -3.78
N SER A 177 -16.30 19.74 -3.57
CA SER A 177 -17.40 18.77 -3.59
C SER A 177 -17.56 18.11 -4.97
N PRO A 178 -18.22 16.94 -5.07
CA PRO A 178 -18.41 16.25 -6.34
C PRO A 178 -19.11 17.10 -7.41
N ASN A 179 -20.07 17.95 -7.02
CA ASN A 179 -20.75 18.86 -7.94
C ASN A 179 -19.80 19.95 -8.45
N ALA A 180 -18.98 20.53 -7.57
CA ALA A 180 -17.98 21.51 -7.99
C ALA A 180 -16.92 20.87 -8.90
N ILE A 181 -16.50 19.62 -8.65
CA ILE A 181 -15.57 18.90 -9.54
C ILE A 181 -16.16 18.74 -10.94
N LYS A 182 -17.46 18.43 -11.07
CA LYS A 182 -18.13 18.34 -12.38
C LYS A 182 -18.04 19.66 -13.16
N GLU A 183 -18.38 20.78 -12.52
CA GLU A 183 -18.23 22.11 -13.13
C GLU A 183 -16.76 22.45 -13.46
N GLY A 184 -15.84 22.05 -12.57
CA GLY A 184 -14.41 22.26 -12.76
C GLY A 184 -13.87 21.51 -13.97
N ARG A 185 -14.34 20.28 -14.22
CA ARG A 185 -13.96 19.49 -15.41
C ARG A 185 -14.36 20.18 -16.72
N GLU A 186 -15.47 20.91 -16.74
CA GLU A 186 -15.90 21.65 -17.94
C GLU A 186 -15.08 22.93 -18.16
N THR A 187 -14.61 23.55 -17.08
CA THR A 187 -13.98 24.88 -17.12
C THR A 187 -12.44 24.82 -17.10
N LEU A 188 -11.87 24.18 -16.08
CA LEU A 188 -10.43 24.04 -15.86
C LEU A 188 -9.91 22.61 -16.14
N GLY A 189 -10.79 21.64 -16.39
CA GLY A 189 -10.42 20.27 -16.77
C GLY A 189 -9.36 20.20 -17.87
N PRO A 190 -9.46 20.96 -18.98
CA PRO A 190 -8.41 21.01 -20.01
C PRO A 190 -7.02 21.37 -19.46
N LEU A 191 -6.92 22.27 -18.48
CA LEU A 191 -5.64 22.63 -17.86
C LEU A 191 -5.13 21.53 -16.92
N ALA A 192 -6.03 20.88 -16.17
CA ALA A 192 -5.68 19.74 -15.33
C ALA A 192 -5.16 18.57 -16.18
N GLU A 193 -5.81 18.28 -17.32
CA GLU A 193 -5.38 17.28 -18.29
C GLU A 193 -4.04 17.65 -18.93
N ALA A 194 -3.82 18.93 -19.29
CA ALA A 194 -2.53 19.39 -19.79
C ALA A 194 -1.41 19.06 -18.81
N TYR A 195 -1.62 19.39 -17.52
CA TYR A 195 -0.66 19.12 -16.46
C TYR A 195 -0.38 17.63 -16.31
N ALA A 196 -1.42 16.80 -16.19
CA ALA A 196 -1.27 15.36 -16.04
C ALA A 196 -0.57 14.70 -17.24
N ASN A 197 -0.86 15.14 -18.48
CA ASN A 197 -0.24 14.58 -19.68
C ASN A 197 1.23 15.02 -19.84
N ALA A 198 1.54 16.28 -19.55
CA ALA A 198 2.93 16.75 -19.56
C ALA A 198 3.76 16.08 -18.45
N GLU A 199 3.19 15.88 -17.25
CA GLU A 199 3.83 15.18 -16.14
C GLU A 199 4.11 13.71 -16.49
N ARG A 200 3.11 12.99 -17.02
CA ARG A 200 3.24 11.58 -17.38
C ARG A 200 4.31 11.34 -18.46
N ALA A 201 4.49 12.29 -19.38
CA ALA A 201 5.58 12.25 -20.37
C ALA A 201 6.94 12.70 -19.83
N GLY A 202 7.03 13.13 -18.57
CA GLY A 202 8.27 13.66 -17.99
C GLY A 202 8.75 14.95 -18.66
N ARG A 203 7.83 15.75 -19.20
CA ARG A 203 8.13 16.99 -19.94
C ARG A 203 7.95 18.25 -19.09
N LEU A 204 7.58 18.11 -17.82
CA LEU A 204 7.56 19.21 -16.86
C LEU A 204 8.94 19.46 -16.25
N GLY A 205 9.36 20.72 -16.25
CA GLY A 205 10.58 21.19 -15.61
C GLY A 205 10.57 21.02 -14.08
N GLU A 206 11.74 21.21 -13.46
CA GLU A 206 11.94 21.05 -12.02
C GLU A 206 11.07 22.01 -11.20
N GLU A 207 10.75 23.19 -11.73
CA GLU A 207 9.89 24.18 -11.09
C GLU A 207 8.48 23.62 -10.79
N TRP A 208 7.97 22.73 -11.63
CA TRP A 208 6.68 22.06 -11.46
C TRP A 208 6.74 20.93 -10.43
N GLN A 209 7.82 20.15 -10.45
CA GLN A 209 7.95 18.99 -9.57
C GLN A 209 8.34 19.40 -8.14
N GLY A 210 9.04 20.53 -7.97
CA GLY A 210 9.51 21.04 -6.69
C GLY A 210 8.69 22.21 -6.14
N GLN A 211 8.89 23.40 -6.69
CA GLN A 211 8.36 24.64 -6.13
C GLN A 211 6.83 24.70 -6.21
N PHE A 212 6.25 24.34 -7.36
CA PHE A 212 4.80 24.32 -7.56
C PHE A 212 4.10 23.40 -6.56
N MET A 213 4.57 22.15 -6.39
CA MET A 213 4.01 21.19 -5.44
C MET A 213 4.08 21.67 -3.98
N LYS A 214 5.13 22.42 -3.62
CA LYS A 214 5.29 22.99 -2.28
C LYS A 214 4.40 24.21 -2.05
N ALA A 215 4.34 25.12 -3.02
CA ALA A 215 3.67 26.41 -2.91
C ALA A 215 2.16 26.36 -3.19
N THR A 216 1.66 25.27 -3.77
CA THR A 216 0.24 25.12 -4.12
C THR A 216 -0.55 24.52 -2.97
N GLN A 217 -1.74 25.10 -2.71
CA GLN A 217 -2.63 24.61 -1.66
C GLN A 217 -3.11 23.19 -1.96
N PRO A 218 -3.27 22.33 -0.94
CA PRO A 218 -3.76 20.96 -1.10
C PRO A 218 -5.07 20.86 -1.90
N GLY A 219 -6.03 21.77 -1.69
CA GLY A 219 -7.29 21.78 -2.44
C GLY A 219 -7.13 22.01 -3.95
N VAL A 220 -6.13 22.79 -4.37
CA VAL A 220 -5.83 22.99 -5.79
C VAL A 220 -5.17 21.74 -6.38
N LEU A 221 -4.25 21.11 -5.64
CA LEU A 221 -3.60 19.87 -6.08
C LEU A 221 -4.59 18.71 -6.22
N THR A 222 -5.52 18.55 -5.28
CA THR A 222 -6.58 17.55 -5.38
C THR A 222 -7.59 17.89 -6.48
N ALA A 223 -7.87 19.17 -6.74
CA ALA A 223 -8.68 19.59 -7.88
C ALA A 223 -8.06 19.13 -9.22
N ILE A 224 -6.75 19.32 -9.39
CA ILE A 224 -6.01 18.85 -10.58
C ILE A 224 -6.14 17.33 -10.72
N VAL A 225 -5.97 16.58 -9.62
CA VAL A 225 -6.14 15.12 -9.59
C VAL A 225 -7.57 14.71 -9.96
N ALA A 226 -8.58 15.34 -9.36
CA ALA A 226 -10.00 15.00 -9.57
C ALA A 226 -10.50 15.31 -11.00
N MET A 227 -9.88 16.28 -11.67
CA MET A 227 -10.28 16.77 -12.99
C MET A 227 -9.44 16.18 -14.12
N SER A 228 -8.48 15.30 -13.83
CA SER A 228 -7.57 14.72 -14.83
C SER A 228 -7.41 13.21 -14.64
N LYS A 229 -6.54 12.60 -15.45
CA LYS A 229 -6.07 11.21 -15.28
C LYS A 229 -4.64 11.26 -14.73
N PRO A 230 -4.42 11.35 -13.41
CA PRO A 230 -3.08 11.51 -12.87
C PRO A 230 -2.22 10.26 -13.14
N SER A 231 -0.90 10.44 -13.25
CA SER A 231 0.02 9.31 -13.13
C SER A 231 0.09 8.84 -11.66
N THR A 232 0.59 7.63 -11.42
CA THR A 232 0.90 7.15 -10.07
C THR A 232 1.84 8.10 -9.33
N LYS A 233 2.85 8.66 -10.02
CA LYS A 233 3.81 9.61 -9.43
C LYS A 233 3.10 10.87 -8.96
N LEU A 234 2.30 11.49 -9.82
CA LEU A 234 1.55 12.71 -9.47
C LEU A 234 0.58 12.45 -8.32
N LEU A 235 -0.22 11.38 -8.41
CA LEU A 235 -1.19 11.04 -7.37
C LEU A 235 -0.50 10.87 -6.01
N ASN A 236 0.62 10.14 -5.96
CA ASN A 236 1.34 9.91 -4.71
C ASN A 236 2.02 11.17 -4.18
N GLN A 237 2.55 12.04 -5.04
CA GLN A 237 3.07 13.35 -4.60
C GLN A 237 1.97 14.22 -4.00
N VAL A 238 0.78 14.25 -4.60
CA VAL A 238 -0.38 14.98 -4.06
C VAL A 238 -0.85 14.36 -2.75
N ALA A 239 -0.93 13.03 -2.67
CA ALA A 239 -1.32 12.34 -1.44
C ALA A 239 -0.40 12.68 -0.27
N LEU A 240 0.93 12.71 -0.48
CA LEU A 240 1.86 13.13 0.57
C LEU A 240 1.64 14.57 1.04
N ARG A 241 1.23 15.49 0.14
CA ARG A 241 0.89 16.87 0.52
C ARG A 241 -0.40 16.95 1.32
N VAL A 242 -1.40 16.12 1.01
CA VAL A 242 -2.70 16.10 1.70
C VAL A 242 -2.62 15.37 3.05
N LEU A 243 -1.93 14.22 3.07
CA LEU A 243 -1.72 13.39 4.27
C LEU A 243 -0.65 13.96 5.21
N GLY A 244 0.27 14.79 4.71
CA GLY A 244 1.26 15.48 5.55
C GLY A 244 0.71 16.71 6.29
N ARG A 245 -0.58 17.01 6.17
CA ARG A 245 -1.21 18.15 6.87
C ARG A 245 -1.46 17.81 8.34
N PRO A 246 -1.44 18.80 9.25
CA PRO A 246 -1.83 18.58 10.64
C PRO A 246 -3.24 18.00 10.73
N LEU A 247 -3.46 17.08 11.66
CA LEU A 247 -4.77 16.43 11.88
C LEU A 247 -5.88 17.42 12.25
N THR A 248 -5.53 18.57 12.82
CA THR A 248 -6.48 19.67 13.08
C THR A 248 -7.15 20.17 11.80
N ALA A 249 -6.51 20.02 10.65
CA ALA A 249 -7.11 20.33 9.35
C ALA A 249 -8.25 19.36 8.98
N ASP A 250 -8.36 18.22 9.67
CA ASP A 250 -9.37 17.19 9.43
C ASP A 250 -10.48 17.20 10.49
N LEU A 251 -10.52 18.20 11.39
CA LEU A 251 -11.64 18.36 12.32
C LEU A 251 -12.98 18.52 11.55
N PRO A 252 -14.09 17.97 12.08
CA PRO A 252 -15.37 17.85 11.40
C PRO A 252 -16.17 19.17 11.40
N THR A 253 -15.49 20.29 11.17
CA THR A 253 -16.14 21.59 10.97
C THR A 253 -16.78 21.69 9.58
N SER A 254 -16.37 20.82 8.65
CA SER A 254 -16.89 20.67 7.28
C SER A 254 -16.29 19.42 6.62
N GLU A 255 -16.91 18.94 5.54
CA GLU A 255 -16.47 17.75 4.81
C GLU A 255 -15.11 17.94 4.14
N ASN A 256 -14.20 17.00 4.37
CA ASN A 256 -12.85 17.01 3.84
C ASN A 256 -12.75 16.28 2.49
N TRP A 257 -13.33 16.89 1.45
CA TRP A 257 -13.32 16.39 0.08
C TRP A 257 -11.94 16.07 -0.48
N ASN A 258 -10.86 16.68 0.02
CA ASN A 258 -9.50 16.32 -0.33
C ASN A 258 -9.21 14.83 -0.09
N LEU A 259 -9.67 14.28 1.04
CA LEU A 259 -9.49 12.87 1.36
C LEU A 259 -10.38 11.98 0.46
N ASN A 260 -11.62 12.39 0.21
CA ASN A 260 -12.53 11.67 -0.71
C ASN A 260 -11.95 11.57 -2.12
N VAL A 261 -11.41 12.67 -2.66
CA VAL A 261 -10.80 12.69 -3.99
C VAL A 261 -9.61 11.74 -4.08
N LEU A 262 -8.76 11.69 -3.04
CA LEU A 262 -7.63 10.74 -3.02
C LEU A 262 -8.12 9.29 -3.03
N VAL A 263 -9.10 8.96 -2.20
CA VAL A 263 -9.67 7.61 -2.14
C VAL A 263 -10.32 7.24 -3.47
N GLU A 264 -11.07 8.13 -4.11
CA GLU A 264 -11.64 7.89 -5.45
C GLU A 264 -10.56 7.72 -6.53
N ALA A 265 -9.48 8.50 -6.46
CA ALA A 265 -8.36 8.37 -7.40
C ALA A 265 -7.60 7.04 -7.20
N TYR A 266 -7.46 6.58 -5.96
CA TYR A 266 -6.88 5.28 -5.65
C TYR A 266 -7.82 4.11 -5.96
N ASP A 267 -9.13 4.30 -5.87
CA ASP A 267 -10.10 3.28 -6.30
C ASP A 267 -9.96 3.00 -7.80
N ALA A 268 -9.75 4.06 -8.58
CA ALA A 268 -9.49 3.97 -10.02
C ALA A 268 -8.07 3.46 -10.37
N ASN A 269 -7.11 3.55 -9.43
CA ASN A 269 -5.75 3.06 -9.60
C ASN A 269 -5.18 2.46 -8.29
N PRO A 270 -5.58 1.22 -7.92
CA PRO A 270 -5.17 0.60 -6.65
C PRO A 270 -3.65 0.37 -6.54
N GLN A 271 -2.97 0.18 -7.67
CA GLN A 271 -1.51 0.02 -7.72
C GLN A 271 -0.77 1.29 -7.29
N ALA A 272 -1.36 2.48 -7.50
CA ALA A 272 -0.79 3.71 -7.00
C ALA A 272 -0.83 3.77 -5.47
N LEU A 273 -1.92 3.31 -4.84
CA LEU A 273 -2.01 3.21 -3.38
C LEU A 273 -0.99 2.20 -2.85
N GLN A 274 -0.93 1.01 -3.46
CA GLN A 274 0.06 0.00 -3.11
C GLN A 274 1.49 0.57 -3.16
N THR A 275 1.80 1.34 -4.22
CA THR A 275 3.11 1.99 -4.38
C THR A 275 3.34 3.07 -3.32
N LEU A 276 2.32 3.88 -2.97
CA LEU A 276 2.43 4.89 -1.91
C LEU A 276 2.80 4.23 -0.58
N LEU A 277 2.03 3.19 -0.20
CA LEU A 277 2.19 2.47 1.05
C LEU A 277 3.54 1.75 1.11
N ALA A 278 4.03 1.21 -0.01
CA ALA A 278 5.34 0.57 -0.08
C ALA A 278 6.51 1.55 0.03
N GLN A 279 6.41 2.73 -0.60
CA GLN A 279 7.53 3.67 -0.70
C GLN A 279 7.60 4.66 0.46
N ASN A 280 6.50 4.89 1.18
CA ASN A 280 6.44 5.85 2.26
C ASN A 280 5.93 5.22 3.56
N LYS A 281 6.85 5.01 4.50
CA LYS A 281 6.56 4.41 5.80
C LYS A 281 5.51 5.16 6.63
N ASP A 282 5.46 6.49 6.51
CA ASP A 282 4.56 7.32 7.31
C ASP A 282 3.17 7.43 6.65
N ALA A 283 3.08 7.25 5.33
CA ALA A 283 1.82 7.39 4.58
C ALA A 283 0.75 6.41 5.07
N ALA A 284 1.12 5.18 5.44
CA ALA A 284 0.18 4.23 6.02
C ALA A 284 -0.38 4.73 7.35
N GLY A 285 0.47 5.18 8.27
CA GLY A 285 0.05 5.75 9.56
C GLY A 285 -0.84 6.98 9.40
N TRP A 286 -0.52 7.87 8.44
CA TRP A 286 -1.33 9.06 8.18
C TRP A 286 -2.67 8.74 7.52
N LEU A 287 -2.68 7.89 6.48
CA LEU A 287 -3.90 7.51 5.76
C LEU A 287 -4.89 6.80 6.68
N LEU A 288 -4.37 5.89 7.49
CA LEU A 288 -5.14 5.06 8.41
C LEU A 288 -5.37 5.78 9.76
N HIS A 289 -4.98 7.03 9.92
CA HIS A 289 -5.17 7.71 11.20
C HIS A 289 -6.68 7.80 11.54
N PRO A 290 -7.13 7.41 12.75
CA PRO A 290 -8.55 7.32 13.15
C PRO A 290 -9.30 8.62 12.90
N GLN A 291 -8.71 9.74 13.32
CA GLN A 291 -9.26 11.07 13.07
C GLN A 291 -9.50 11.35 11.57
N ARG A 292 -8.65 10.89 10.66
CA ARG A 292 -8.85 11.10 9.22
C ARG A 292 -9.98 10.24 8.66
N VAL A 293 -10.08 9.00 9.10
CA VAL A 293 -11.08 8.05 8.58
C VAL A 293 -12.48 8.31 9.17
N ARG A 294 -12.57 8.66 10.46
CA ARG A 294 -13.84 8.85 11.17
C ARG A 294 -14.30 10.30 11.30
N MET A 295 -13.40 11.29 11.33
CA MET A 295 -13.76 12.71 11.49
C MET A 295 -13.70 13.51 10.19
N SER A 296 -13.61 12.85 9.03
CA SER A 296 -13.57 13.51 7.71
C SER A 296 -14.81 14.35 7.38
N GLY A 297 -15.93 14.15 8.09
CA GLY A 297 -17.24 14.75 7.79
C GLY A 297 -17.96 14.09 6.61
N ILE A 298 -17.33 13.12 5.92
CA ILE A 298 -17.90 12.45 4.75
C ILE A 298 -18.58 11.15 5.20
N SER A 299 -19.89 11.03 4.90
CA SER A 299 -20.65 9.82 5.22
C SER A 299 -20.05 8.58 4.55
N GLY A 300 -19.87 7.50 5.32
CA GLY A 300 -19.35 6.21 4.85
C GLY A 300 -17.88 6.23 4.41
N PHE A 301 -17.10 7.25 4.78
CA PHE A 301 -15.72 7.40 4.29
C PHE A 301 -14.78 6.25 4.70
N GLU A 302 -14.89 5.76 5.95
CA GLU A 302 -14.11 4.61 6.44
C GLU A 302 -14.31 3.37 5.56
N GLY A 303 -15.56 3.07 5.18
CA GLY A 303 -15.86 1.95 4.27
C GLY A 303 -15.28 2.13 2.87
N LYS A 304 -15.20 3.37 2.34
CA LYS A 304 -14.51 3.64 1.08
C LYS A 304 -13.01 3.39 1.19
N VAL A 305 -12.38 3.83 2.28
CA VAL A 305 -10.95 3.58 2.54
C VAL A 305 -10.69 2.08 2.60
N ALA A 306 -11.51 1.33 3.34
CA ALA A 306 -11.45 -0.12 3.41
C ALA A 306 -11.54 -0.78 2.01
N GLY A 307 -12.53 -0.41 1.20
CA GLY A 307 -12.70 -0.97 -0.15
C GLY A 307 -11.49 -0.75 -1.07
N VAL A 308 -10.84 0.41 -0.98
CA VAL A 308 -9.63 0.70 -1.76
C VAL A 308 -8.40 -0.04 -1.23
N LEU A 309 -8.28 -0.21 0.09
CA LEU A 309 -7.24 -1.05 0.70
C LEU A 309 -7.39 -2.52 0.27
N ASP A 310 -8.61 -3.06 0.24
CA ASP A 310 -8.87 -4.43 -0.23
C ASP A 310 -8.36 -4.60 -1.66
N LYS A 311 -8.68 -3.64 -2.56
CA LYS A 311 -8.21 -3.65 -3.94
C LYS A 311 -6.68 -3.57 -4.07
N ALA A 312 -6.02 -2.81 -3.20
CA ALA A 312 -4.58 -2.60 -3.25
C ALA A 312 -3.77 -3.73 -2.58
N LEU A 313 -4.35 -4.44 -1.61
CA LEU A 313 -3.65 -5.39 -0.74
C LEU A 313 -4.08 -6.85 -0.91
N MET A 314 -5.16 -7.13 -1.65
CA MET A 314 -5.57 -8.51 -1.90
C MET A 314 -4.46 -9.34 -2.58
N PRO A 315 -4.39 -10.66 -2.32
CA PRO A 315 -3.44 -11.54 -2.99
C PRO A 315 -3.56 -11.44 -4.52
N GLY A 316 -2.41 -11.34 -5.21
CA GLY A 316 -2.36 -11.17 -6.67
C GLY A 316 -2.61 -9.74 -7.17
N ALA A 317 -2.90 -8.77 -6.30
CA ALA A 317 -2.96 -7.37 -6.69
C ALA A 317 -1.56 -6.77 -6.88
N GLY A 318 -1.33 -6.13 -8.01
CA GLY A 318 -0.09 -5.40 -8.30
C GLY A 318 1.14 -6.30 -8.32
N VAL A 319 2.28 -5.77 -7.87
CA VAL A 319 3.55 -6.50 -7.82
C VAL A 319 3.75 -7.05 -6.41
N ASP A 320 4.01 -8.35 -6.28
CA ASP A 320 4.10 -9.04 -4.97
C ASP A 320 5.10 -8.38 -4.01
N SER A 321 6.30 -8.04 -4.49
CA SER A 321 7.33 -7.39 -3.65
C SER A 321 6.93 -5.99 -3.18
N VAL A 322 6.17 -5.25 -4.00
CA VAL A 322 5.64 -3.93 -3.62
C VAL A 322 4.52 -4.11 -2.60
N ARG A 323 3.66 -5.12 -2.76
CA ARG A 323 2.59 -5.45 -1.81
C ARG A 323 3.15 -5.89 -0.45
N GLU A 324 4.17 -6.73 -0.41
CA GLU A 324 4.85 -7.12 0.83
C GLU A 324 5.45 -5.90 1.55
N GLN A 325 6.13 -5.02 0.81
CA GLN A 325 6.68 -3.81 1.41
C GLN A 325 5.59 -2.85 1.91
N ALA A 326 4.44 -2.78 1.23
CA ALA A 326 3.28 -2.03 1.71
C ALA A 326 2.76 -2.60 3.03
N TRP A 327 2.64 -3.92 3.16
CA TRP A 327 2.25 -4.58 4.42
C TRP A 327 3.21 -4.28 5.56
N VAL A 328 4.52 -4.39 5.33
CA VAL A 328 5.55 -4.04 6.32
C VAL A 328 5.36 -2.60 6.83
N ASN A 329 5.08 -1.65 5.93
CA ASN A 329 4.87 -0.25 6.33
C ASN A 329 3.51 -0.01 7.01
N ILE A 330 2.46 -0.74 6.64
CA ILE A 330 1.16 -0.70 7.36
C ILE A 330 1.35 -1.17 8.79
N ILE A 331 2.00 -2.33 8.99
CA ILE A 331 2.25 -2.89 10.32
C ILE A 331 3.07 -1.93 11.18
N ARG A 332 4.12 -1.32 10.61
CA ARG A 332 4.92 -0.31 11.32
C ARG A 332 4.15 0.96 11.64
N GLY A 333 3.37 1.47 10.71
CA GLY A 333 2.63 2.71 10.88
C GLY A 333 1.52 2.59 11.92
N MET A 334 0.74 1.50 11.86
CA MET A 334 -0.34 1.23 12.82
C MET A 334 0.18 0.68 14.16
N GLY A 335 1.26 -0.10 14.14
CA GLY A 335 1.90 -0.70 15.31
C GLY A 335 2.94 0.18 16.01
N ALA A 336 3.13 1.43 15.56
CA ALA A 336 4.00 2.39 16.23
C ALA A 336 3.56 2.64 17.67
N LYS A 337 4.49 2.90 18.58
CA LYS A 337 4.21 3.04 20.03
C LYS A 337 3.22 4.18 20.35
N ASP A 338 3.28 5.24 19.56
CA ASP A 338 2.44 6.45 19.64
C ASP A 338 1.28 6.43 18.63
N SER A 339 1.02 5.26 18.03
CA SER A 339 -0.10 5.09 17.11
C SER A 339 -1.43 5.26 17.84
N PRO A 340 -2.36 6.05 17.29
CA PRO A 340 -3.71 6.24 17.85
C PRO A 340 -4.59 4.98 17.70
N TRP A 341 -4.10 3.94 17.02
CA TRP A 341 -4.74 2.63 16.93
C TRP A 341 -4.66 1.84 18.25
N ILE A 342 -3.88 2.32 19.22
CA ILE A 342 -3.64 1.68 20.50
C ILE A 342 -4.26 2.54 21.61
N GLY A 343 -5.14 1.96 22.45
CA GLY A 343 -5.55 2.54 23.73
C GLY A 343 -6.68 3.58 23.72
N GLY A 344 -7.80 3.30 23.03
CA GLY A 344 -9.15 3.76 23.42
C GLY A 344 -9.51 5.24 23.35
N GLY A 345 -8.52 6.15 23.28
CA GLY A 345 -8.72 7.59 23.41
C GLY A 345 -9.44 8.26 22.23
N TRP A 346 -9.52 7.60 21.07
CA TRP A 346 -10.16 8.14 19.85
C TRP A 346 -11.36 7.32 19.37
N GLY A 347 -11.98 6.59 20.30
CA GLY A 347 -13.11 5.70 20.03
C GLY A 347 -12.58 4.36 19.55
N THR A 348 -12.79 3.33 20.35
CA THR A 348 -12.58 1.93 19.98
C THR A 348 -13.03 1.68 18.53
N PHE A 349 -12.18 1.05 17.74
CA PHE A 349 -12.52 0.61 16.37
C PHE A 349 -13.41 -0.63 16.41
N HIS A 350 -14.44 -0.63 17.27
CA HIS A 350 -15.54 -1.56 17.12
C HIS A 350 -16.19 -1.27 15.76
N ASP A 351 -16.52 -2.35 15.05
CA ASP A 351 -17.16 -2.35 13.72
C ASP A 351 -16.39 -1.52 12.69
N SER A 352 -15.08 -1.78 12.55
CA SER A 352 -14.21 -1.09 11.58
C SER A 352 -14.03 -1.90 10.30
N PRO A 353 -14.59 -1.44 9.16
CA PRO A 353 -14.36 -2.08 7.86
C PRO A 353 -12.88 -2.13 7.47
N ILE A 354 -12.05 -1.21 7.99
CA ILE A 354 -10.60 -1.21 7.76
C ILE A 354 -9.98 -2.40 8.50
N SER A 355 -10.32 -2.61 9.77
CA SER A 355 -9.82 -3.74 10.56
C SER A 355 -10.18 -5.08 9.91
N GLU A 356 -11.45 -5.24 9.51
CA GLU A 356 -11.91 -6.44 8.81
C GLU A 356 -11.14 -6.67 7.50
N THR A 357 -10.98 -5.62 6.68
CA THR A 357 -10.27 -5.71 5.40
C THR A 357 -8.81 -6.08 5.56
N LEU A 358 -8.14 -5.50 6.56
CA LEU A 358 -6.73 -5.79 6.84
C LEU A 358 -6.57 -7.21 7.40
N ALA A 359 -7.45 -7.64 8.31
CA ALA A 359 -7.45 -9.00 8.84
C ALA A 359 -7.66 -10.05 7.73
N LYS A 360 -8.65 -9.83 6.86
CA LYS A 360 -8.95 -10.69 5.70
C LYS A 360 -7.76 -10.91 4.79
N ASN A 361 -6.97 -9.87 4.54
CA ASN A 361 -5.86 -9.92 3.59
C ASN A 361 -4.49 -10.27 4.23
N MET A 362 -4.43 -10.48 5.56
CA MET A 362 -3.19 -10.76 6.28
C MET A 362 -2.72 -12.22 6.18
N GLY A 363 -3.63 -13.16 5.92
CA GLY A 363 -3.36 -14.61 5.93
C GLY A 363 -2.04 -15.05 5.26
N PRO A 364 -1.72 -14.59 4.03
CA PRO A 364 -0.48 -14.96 3.34
C PRO A 364 0.82 -14.58 4.05
N TYR A 365 0.78 -13.64 5.00
CA TYR A 365 1.97 -13.10 5.68
C TYR A 365 2.11 -13.56 7.13
N LEU A 366 1.15 -14.36 7.63
CA LEU A 366 1.20 -14.89 8.99
C LEU A 366 2.45 -15.74 9.25
N ASP A 367 2.94 -16.49 8.26
CA ASP A 367 4.21 -17.25 8.38
C ASP A 367 5.36 -16.32 8.74
N GLN A 368 5.51 -15.19 8.04
CA GLN A 368 6.60 -14.24 8.28
C GLN A 368 6.47 -13.53 9.63
N LEU A 369 5.25 -13.20 10.06
CA LEU A 369 5.01 -12.61 11.38
C LEU A 369 5.26 -13.62 12.52
N ALA A 370 4.85 -14.87 12.34
CA ALA A 370 5.10 -15.96 13.28
C ALA A 370 6.61 -16.25 13.40
N ARG A 371 7.34 -16.23 12.28
CA ARG A 371 8.81 -16.30 12.26
C ARG A 371 9.46 -15.16 13.06
N GLY A 372 8.93 -13.94 12.96
CA GLY A 372 9.39 -12.80 13.75
C GLY A 372 9.27 -13.04 15.25
N GLN A 373 8.13 -13.59 15.71
CA GLN A 373 7.94 -13.96 17.13
C GLN A 373 8.84 -15.15 17.51
N SER A 374 8.92 -16.18 16.66
CA SER A 374 9.79 -17.35 16.88
C SER A 374 11.26 -16.96 17.02
N LYS A 375 11.76 -15.98 16.25
CA LYS A 375 13.12 -15.45 16.40
C LYS A 375 13.38 -14.87 17.79
N ARG A 376 12.38 -14.21 18.40
CA ARG A 376 12.50 -13.64 19.75
C ARG A 376 12.55 -14.74 20.81
N ASP A 377 11.67 -15.74 20.67
CA ASP A 377 11.43 -16.74 21.71
C ASP A 377 12.30 -18.00 21.54
N SER A 378 12.88 -18.20 20.36
CA SER A 378 13.75 -19.34 20.01
C SER A 378 14.91 -18.87 19.12
N PRO A 379 15.82 -18.01 19.64
CA PRO A 379 16.92 -17.43 18.86
C PRO A 379 17.93 -18.47 18.34
N ASP A 380 17.95 -19.66 18.92
CA ASP A 380 18.83 -20.75 18.52
C ASP A 380 18.33 -21.52 17.28
N LEU A 381 17.15 -21.15 16.72
CA LEU A 381 16.55 -21.79 15.55
C LEU A 381 16.57 -20.85 14.32
N PRO A 382 17.74 -20.56 13.70
CA PRO A 382 17.82 -19.60 12.59
C PRO A 382 16.99 -19.98 11.36
N ALA A 383 16.67 -21.27 11.19
CA ALA A 383 15.81 -21.76 10.12
C ALA A 383 14.32 -21.31 10.24
N THR A 384 13.92 -20.74 11.38
CA THR A 384 12.59 -20.15 11.60
C THR A 384 12.61 -18.63 11.52
N PHE A 385 13.72 -18.00 11.12
CA PHE A 385 13.78 -16.55 11.05
C PHE A 385 13.00 -16.00 9.84
N PRO A 386 12.45 -14.77 9.95
CA PRO A 386 11.77 -14.12 8.84
C PRO A 386 12.76 -13.76 7.73
N THR A 387 12.28 -13.70 6.50
CA THR A 387 13.06 -13.29 5.34
C THR A 387 12.84 -11.81 5.03
N SER A 388 13.78 -11.17 4.34
CA SER A 388 13.57 -9.79 3.87
C SER A 388 12.32 -9.69 2.97
N PRO A 389 11.47 -8.65 3.12
CA PRO A 389 11.62 -7.47 3.98
C PRO A 389 11.08 -7.61 5.43
N TRP A 390 10.54 -8.77 5.79
CA TRP A 390 9.85 -9.02 7.08
C TRP A 390 10.78 -9.08 8.28
N ASP A 391 12.06 -9.39 8.06
CA ASP A 391 13.12 -9.34 9.06
C ASP A 391 13.31 -7.96 9.71
N SER A 392 12.77 -6.93 9.07
CA SER A 392 12.81 -5.56 9.54
C SER A 392 11.63 -5.16 10.44
N VAL A 393 10.57 -5.97 10.55
CA VAL A 393 9.40 -5.69 11.43
C VAL A 393 9.74 -6.07 12.87
N HIS A 394 9.58 -5.15 13.82
CA HIS A 394 9.78 -5.47 15.23
C HIS A 394 8.58 -6.25 15.78
N THR A 395 8.84 -7.22 16.68
CA THR A 395 7.79 -8.06 17.27
C THR A 395 6.72 -7.24 17.98
N ASP A 396 7.12 -6.15 18.64
CA ASP A 396 6.20 -5.26 19.35
C ASP A 396 5.31 -4.45 18.40
N GLU A 397 5.82 -4.06 17.23
CA GLU A 397 5.03 -3.38 16.19
C GLU A 397 3.98 -4.34 15.64
N ALA A 398 4.37 -5.58 15.34
CA ALA A 398 3.46 -6.62 14.91
C ALA A 398 2.37 -6.90 15.95
N SER A 399 2.72 -7.02 17.23
CA SER A 399 1.74 -7.22 18.31
C SER A 399 0.75 -6.06 18.43
N ARG A 400 1.22 -4.82 18.45
CA ARG A 400 0.34 -3.64 18.51
C ARG A 400 -0.57 -3.51 17.29
N PHE A 401 -0.04 -3.81 16.10
CA PHE A 401 -0.85 -3.86 14.88
C PHE A 401 -1.98 -4.89 15.01
N MET A 402 -1.66 -6.12 15.43
CA MET A 402 -2.65 -7.18 15.63
C MET A 402 -3.70 -6.77 16.66
N GLY A 403 -3.29 -6.18 17.77
CA GLY A 403 -4.20 -5.67 18.78
C GLY A 403 -5.10 -4.53 18.30
N GLY A 404 -4.58 -3.63 17.45
CA GLY A 404 -5.38 -2.60 16.80
C GLY A 404 -6.47 -3.16 15.88
N LEU A 405 -6.18 -4.25 15.15
CA LEU A 405 -7.20 -4.96 14.37
C LEU A 405 -8.22 -5.68 15.26
N MET A 406 -7.76 -6.31 16.34
CA MET A 406 -8.57 -7.10 17.28
C MET A 406 -9.58 -6.28 18.09
N GLN A 407 -9.51 -4.95 18.05
CA GLN A 407 -10.56 -4.06 18.57
C GLN A 407 -11.91 -4.33 17.89
N ASP A 408 -11.87 -4.79 16.65
CA ASP A 408 -13.02 -5.26 15.90
C ASP A 408 -13.18 -6.79 16.08
N LYS A 409 -14.38 -7.22 16.46
CA LYS A 409 -14.65 -8.63 16.78
C LYS A 409 -14.58 -9.54 15.55
N ASP A 410 -15.07 -9.07 14.41
CA ASP A 410 -15.09 -9.86 13.17
C ASP A 410 -13.67 -9.95 12.57
N ALA A 411 -12.89 -8.88 12.67
CA ALA A 411 -11.46 -8.89 12.38
C ALA A 411 -10.70 -9.84 13.31
N ALA A 412 -10.95 -9.82 14.62
CA ALA A 412 -10.36 -10.75 15.57
C ALA A 412 -10.67 -12.21 15.20
N GLN A 413 -11.93 -12.54 14.94
CA GLN A 413 -12.33 -13.88 14.49
C GLN A 413 -11.66 -14.29 13.18
N THR A 414 -11.53 -13.37 12.23
CA THR A 414 -10.82 -13.60 10.96
C THR A 414 -9.34 -13.92 11.20
N LEU A 415 -8.66 -13.17 12.08
CA LEU A 415 -7.27 -13.42 12.46
C LEU A 415 -7.10 -14.75 13.20
N MET A 416 -8.04 -15.11 14.08
CA MET A 416 -8.07 -16.41 14.76
C MET A 416 -8.15 -17.55 13.75
N LYS A 417 -9.11 -17.48 12.83
CA LYS A 417 -9.28 -18.49 11.78
C LYS A 417 -8.03 -18.60 10.91
N ALA A 418 -7.48 -17.47 10.46
CA ALA A 418 -6.27 -17.48 9.65
C ALA A 418 -5.06 -18.08 10.39
N SER A 419 -4.96 -17.84 11.71
CA SER A 419 -3.93 -18.45 12.57
C SER A 419 -4.13 -19.96 12.73
N GLN A 420 -5.37 -20.43 12.87
CA GLN A 420 -5.71 -21.86 12.87
C GLN A 420 -5.38 -22.53 11.54
N ASP A 421 -5.75 -21.92 10.42
CA ASP A 421 -5.45 -22.44 9.08
C ASP A 421 -3.93 -22.50 8.84
N TYR A 422 -3.18 -21.49 9.29
CA TYR A 422 -1.72 -21.49 9.24
C TYR A 422 -1.11 -22.61 10.08
N THR A 423 -1.50 -22.77 11.35
CA THR A 423 -0.96 -23.84 12.22
C THR A 423 -1.30 -25.23 11.70
N GLN A 424 -2.48 -25.41 11.09
CA GLN A 424 -2.84 -26.63 10.39
C GLN A 424 -1.95 -26.90 9.17
N SER A 425 -1.66 -25.87 8.37
CA SER A 425 -0.80 -25.98 7.17
C SER A 425 0.64 -26.40 7.50
N LEU A 426 1.10 -26.12 8.73
CA LEU A 426 2.42 -26.54 9.20
C LEU A 426 2.56 -28.05 9.34
N ASP A 427 1.48 -28.84 9.36
CA ASP A 427 1.52 -30.32 9.44
C ASP A 427 2.56 -30.84 10.46
N ILE A 428 2.55 -30.28 11.68
CA ILE A 428 3.51 -30.62 12.77
C ILE A 428 3.42 -32.12 13.13
N GLY A 429 2.35 -32.79 12.73
CA GLY A 429 1.85 -34.06 13.29
C GLY A 429 2.29 -35.20 12.46
N ARG A 430 2.68 -34.95 11.23
CA ARG A 430 3.58 -35.87 10.57
C ARG A 430 4.87 -36.15 11.36
N PHE A 431 5.26 -35.24 12.27
CA PHE A 431 6.46 -35.36 13.11
C PHE A 431 6.10 -35.70 14.56
N ARG A 432 7.13 -35.94 15.38
CA ARG A 432 6.99 -36.28 16.80
C ARG A 432 8.15 -35.69 17.61
N PRO A 433 7.92 -35.31 18.88
CA PRO A 433 8.96 -34.76 19.73
C PRO A 433 10.08 -35.75 20.06
N PHE A 434 9.85 -37.06 19.90
CA PHE A 434 10.76 -38.12 20.28
C PHE A 434 11.15 -39.02 19.10
N GLY A 435 12.34 -39.60 19.13
CA GLY A 435 12.79 -40.61 18.16
C GLY A 435 14.03 -40.16 17.40
N ASP A 436 13.98 -40.26 16.06
CA ASP A 436 15.09 -39.87 15.18
C ASP A 436 15.32 -38.35 15.18
N GLU A 437 16.60 -37.94 15.21
CA GLU A 437 17.02 -36.53 15.33
C GLU A 437 16.43 -35.65 14.22
N ALA A 438 16.32 -36.14 12.98
CA ALA A 438 15.76 -35.36 11.88
C ALA A 438 14.25 -35.14 12.05
N VAL A 439 13.53 -36.13 12.58
CA VAL A 439 12.10 -36.02 12.89
C VAL A 439 11.86 -35.07 14.05
N GLN A 440 12.71 -35.12 15.07
CA GLN A 440 12.67 -34.21 16.21
C GLN A 440 12.99 -32.77 15.80
N ALA A 441 14.01 -32.55 14.96
CA ALA A 441 14.38 -31.23 14.47
C ALA A 441 13.23 -30.56 13.69
N GLU A 442 12.56 -31.32 12.82
CA GLU A 442 11.43 -30.81 12.05
C GLU A 442 10.19 -30.55 12.93
N TYR A 443 9.94 -31.42 13.93
CA TYR A 443 8.94 -31.16 14.96
C TYR A 443 9.23 -29.86 15.70
N THR A 444 10.46 -29.68 16.20
CA THR A 444 10.90 -28.49 16.95
C THR A 444 10.78 -27.22 16.12
N LYS A 445 11.19 -27.26 14.84
CA LYS A 445 11.06 -26.11 13.93
C LYS A 445 9.61 -25.70 13.73
N ARG A 446 8.73 -26.63 13.38
CA ARG A 446 7.31 -26.34 13.11
C ARG A 446 6.57 -25.97 14.40
N ALA A 447 6.94 -26.58 15.52
CA ALA A 447 6.49 -26.21 16.85
C ALA A 447 6.81 -24.75 17.18
N ALA A 448 8.04 -24.31 16.93
CA ALA A 448 8.44 -22.92 17.16
C ALA A 448 7.66 -21.93 16.27
N LEU A 449 7.33 -22.31 15.03
CA LEU A 449 6.48 -21.52 14.14
C LEU A 449 5.02 -21.42 14.63
N ALA A 450 4.44 -22.52 15.11
CA ALA A 450 3.10 -22.49 15.72
C ALA A 450 3.08 -21.69 17.02
N GLY A 451 4.11 -21.83 17.85
CA GLY A 451 4.31 -20.98 19.04
C GLY A 451 4.42 -19.50 18.66
N GLY A 452 5.18 -19.17 17.61
CA GLY A 452 5.27 -17.81 17.09
C GLY A 452 3.92 -17.22 16.67
N ALA A 453 3.05 -18.01 16.04
CA ALA A 453 1.69 -17.59 15.71
C ALA A 453 0.81 -17.39 16.95
N ALA A 454 0.84 -18.32 17.91
CA ALA A 454 0.12 -18.16 19.17
C ALA A 454 0.62 -16.92 19.94
N ASN A 455 1.93 -16.71 20.00
CA ASN A 455 2.55 -15.56 20.66
C ASN A 455 2.18 -14.24 19.98
N LEU A 456 2.07 -14.21 18.65
CA LEU A 456 1.56 -13.06 17.92
C LEU A 456 0.14 -12.71 18.35
N MET A 457 -0.73 -13.72 18.47
CA MET A 457 -2.14 -13.54 18.84
C MET A 457 -2.32 -13.14 20.31
N LEU A 458 -1.61 -13.80 21.23
CA LEU A 458 -1.60 -13.47 22.67
C LEU A 458 -1.05 -12.06 22.91
N SER A 459 0.08 -11.73 22.27
CA SER A 459 0.68 -10.40 22.40
C SER A 459 -0.18 -9.32 21.74
N GLY A 460 -0.94 -9.65 20.69
CA GLY A 460 -1.91 -8.75 20.09
C GLY A 460 -3.07 -8.45 21.01
N SER A 461 -3.63 -9.47 21.65
CA SER A 461 -4.79 -9.31 22.55
C SER A 461 -4.52 -8.39 23.74
N THR A 462 -3.26 -8.23 24.18
CA THR A 462 -2.96 -7.32 25.29
C THR A 462 -3.21 -5.84 24.96
N TYR A 463 -3.34 -5.51 23.67
CA TYR A 463 -3.68 -4.17 23.19
C TYR A 463 -5.14 -4.04 22.74
N ALA A 464 -5.93 -5.12 22.81
CA ALA A 464 -7.36 -5.11 22.49
C ALA A 464 -8.20 -4.74 23.73
N GLU A 465 -9.22 -3.88 23.57
CA GLU A 465 -10.09 -3.41 24.65
C GLU A 465 -11.35 -4.26 24.74
N TRP A 466 -11.20 -5.52 25.13
CA TRP A 466 -12.32 -6.42 25.39
C TRP A 466 -12.80 -6.33 26.84
N SER A 467 -13.94 -6.94 27.17
CA SER A 467 -14.27 -7.26 28.57
C SER A 467 -13.36 -8.39 29.08
N ASP A 468 -13.28 -8.57 30.40
CA ASP A 468 -12.42 -9.62 30.97
C ASP A 468 -12.93 -11.04 30.64
N ASP A 469 -14.24 -11.22 30.45
CA ASP A 469 -14.81 -12.50 29.98
C ASP A 469 -14.44 -12.79 28.52
N GLU A 470 -14.57 -11.79 27.63
CA GLU A 470 -14.16 -11.91 26.22
C GLU A 470 -12.65 -12.15 26.10
N TYR A 471 -11.85 -11.48 26.95
CA TYR A 471 -10.42 -11.67 27.01
C TYR A 471 -10.05 -13.08 27.50
N ALA A 472 -10.68 -13.58 28.56
CA ALA A 472 -10.46 -14.93 29.06
C ALA A 472 -10.85 -16.00 28.03
N ASP A 473 -12.00 -15.84 27.36
CA ASP A 473 -12.44 -16.75 26.29
C ASP A 473 -11.46 -16.79 25.12
N TRP A 474 -10.94 -15.62 24.73
CA TRP A 474 -9.94 -15.50 23.69
C TRP A 474 -8.63 -16.19 24.07
N LEU A 475 -8.08 -15.88 25.25
CA LEU A 475 -6.83 -16.48 25.73
C LEU A 475 -6.93 -18.01 25.81
N ALA A 476 -8.05 -18.54 26.31
CA ALA A 476 -8.32 -19.98 26.35
C ALA A 476 -8.32 -20.59 24.94
N THR A 477 -8.97 -19.92 23.98
CA THR A 477 -9.02 -20.36 22.58
C THR A 477 -7.63 -20.36 21.92
N VAL A 478 -6.83 -19.30 22.11
CA VAL A 478 -5.46 -19.23 21.57
C VAL A 478 -4.56 -20.29 22.21
N ALA A 479 -4.69 -20.49 23.53
CA ALA A 479 -3.94 -21.52 24.25
C ALA A 479 -4.22 -22.92 23.67
N LEU A 480 -5.44 -23.21 23.20
CA LEU A 480 -5.78 -24.51 22.61
C LEU A 480 -5.21 -24.77 21.22
N LEU A 481 -4.71 -23.75 20.50
CA LEU A 481 -4.20 -23.93 19.12
C LEU A 481 -3.19 -25.07 18.98
N PRO A 482 -2.22 -25.27 19.89
CA PRO A 482 -1.25 -26.37 19.76
C PRO A 482 -1.86 -27.75 20.03
N ILE A 483 -2.94 -27.85 20.81
CA ILE A 483 -3.58 -29.12 21.17
C ILE A 483 -4.65 -29.53 20.15
N SER A 484 -5.51 -28.60 19.72
CA SER A 484 -6.59 -28.88 18.77
C SER A 484 -6.08 -29.54 17.48
N TRP A 485 -4.84 -29.21 17.13
CA TRP A 485 -4.17 -29.76 15.99
C TRP A 485 -3.44 -31.09 16.28
N LEU A 486 -2.87 -31.31 17.48
CA LEU A 486 -2.33 -32.62 17.89
C LEU A 486 -3.43 -33.67 18.04
N SER A 487 -4.59 -33.28 18.59
CA SER A 487 -5.74 -34.16 18.73
C SER A 487 -6.24 -34.65 17.36
N ASN A 488 -6.23 -33.83 16.31
CA ASN A 488 -6.61 -34.25 14.95
C ASN A 488 -5.79 -35.42 14.39
N LYS A 489 -4.56 -35.63 14.87
CA LYS A 489 -3.72 -36.77 14.46
C LYS A 489 -4.04 -38.04 15.25
N TYR A 490 -4.24 -37.91 16.56
CA TYR A 490 -4.44 -39.06 17.46
C TYR A 490 -5.92 -39.47 17.58
N TRP A 491 -6.84 -38.56 17.26
CA TRP A 491 -8.25 -38.77 16.94
C TRP A 491 -8.49 -38.58 15.43
N PRO A 492 -8.13 -39.54 14.57
CA PRO A 492 -8.57 -39.48 13.18
C PRO A 492 -10.09 -39.57 13.16
N ILE A 493 -10.77 -38.53 12.64
CA ILE A 493 -12.22 -38.53 12.50
C ILE A 493 -12.60 -39.59 11.46
N GLN A 494 -13.18 -40.70 11.93
CA GLN A 494 -13.67 -41.77 11.06
C GLN A 494 -15.16 -41.61 10.74
N ASP A 495 -15.91 -40.92 11.60
CA ASP A 495 -17.32 -40.60 11.44
C ASP A 495 -17.73 -39.34 12.21
N ALA A 496 -18.99 -38.92 12.04
CA ALA A 496 -19.55 -37.73 12.69
C ALA A 496 -19.63 -37.85 14.22
N THR A 497 -19.67 -39.06 14.79
CA THR A 497 -19.75 -39.28 16.24
C THR A 497 -18.40 -39.01 16.90
N VAL A 498 -17.30 -39.47 16.28
CA VAL A 498 -15.93 -39.18 16.74
C VAL A 498 -15.61 -37.69 16.62
N ALA A 499 -16.09 -37.02 15.57
CA ALA A 499 -15.97 -35.56 15.44
C ALA A 499 -16.65 -34.82 16.61
N THR A 500 -17.91 -35.16 16.88
CA THR A 500 -18.68 -34.53 17.98
C THR A 500 -18.05 -34.79 19.35
N ALA A 501 -17.52 -35.99 19.61
CA ALA A 501 -16.86 -36.31 20.87
C ALA A 501 -15.56 -35.51 21.07
N ARG A 502 -14.77 -35.34 20.01
CA ARG A 502 -13.57 -34.49 20.04
C ARG A 502 -13.93 -33.03 20.29
N ASP A 503 -14.92 -32.52 19.57
CA ASP A 503 -15.32 -31.12 19.68
C ASP A 503 -15.82 -30.82 21.11
N ALA A 504 -16.60 -31.74 21.70
CA ALA A 504 -17.00 -31.65 23.11
C ALA A 504 -15.80 -31.66 24.08
N GLY A 505 -14.77 -32.48 23.83
CA GLY A 505 -13.55 -32.49 24.65
C GLY A 505 -12.70 -31.22 24.51
N LEU A 506 -12.66 -30.62 23.31
CA LEU A 506 -12.02 -29.31 23.08
C LEU A 506 -12.78 -28.17 23.76
N ASP A 507 -14.11 -28.24 23.77
CA ASP A 507 -14.94 -27.27 24.49
C ASP A 507 -14.77 -27.40 26.01
N GLU A 508 -14.73 -28.61 26.56
CA GLU A 508 -14.47 -28.83 28.00
C GLU A 508 -13.07 -28.33 28.42
N ALA A 509 -12.05 -28.60 27.61
CA ALA A 509 -10.71 -28.07 27.84
C ALA A 509 -10.67 -26.54 27.75
N LYS A 510 -11.41 -25.96 26.80
CA LYS A 510 -11.54 -24.51 26.65
C LYS A 510 -12.18 -23.89 27.90
N ASP A 511 -13.29 -24.45 28.36
CA ASP A 511 -14.03 -23.98 29.52
C ASP A 511 -13.18 -24.08 30.79
N GLY A 512 -12.41 -25.18 30.93
CA GLY A 512 -11.44 -25.34 32.01
C GLY A 512 -10.35 -24.26 32.00
N PHE A 513 -9.77 -23.97 30.83
CA PHE A 513 -8.78 -22.89 30.68
C PHE A 513 -9.37 -21.52 30.95
N LYS A 514 -10.56 -21.24 30.40
CA LYS A 514 -11.28 -19.98 30.62
C LYS A 514 -11.55 -19.77 32.10
N GLY A 515 -12.05 -20.79 32.81
CA GLY A 515 -12.29 -20.73 34.25
C GLY A 515 -11.05 -20.35 35.05
N MET A 516 -9.91 -21.01 34.78
CA MET A 516 -8.63 -20.68 35.46
C MET A 516 -8.18 -19.24 35.20
N ILE A 517 -8.36 -18.76 33.96
CA ILE A 517 -7.98 -17.39 33.57
C ILE A 517 -8.92 -16.37 34.23
N THR A 518 -10.24 -16.60 34.16
CA THR A 518 -11.24 -15.74 34.80
C THR A 518 -11.03 -15.66 36.30
N ASP A 519 -10.78 -16.78 36.98
CA ASP A 519 -10.53 -16.79 38.42
C ASP A 519 -9.26 -16.00 38.81
N TYR A 520 -8.26 -15.98 37.94
CA TYR A 520 -7.07 -15.14 38.11
C TYR A 520 -7.39 -13.66 37.90
N LEU A 521 -8.06 -13.30 36.80
CA LEU A 521 -8.43 -11.91 36.49
C LEU A 521 -9.37 -11.32 37.57
N ASP A 522 -10.32 -12.12 38.06
CA ASP A 522 -11.25 -11.76 39.14
C ASP A 522 -10.58 -11.75 40.53
N LYS A 523 -9.31 -12.12 40.65
CA LYS A 523 -8.56 -12.24 41.92
C LYS A 523 -9.23 -13.18 42.94
N LYS A 524 -9.92 -14.22 42.46
CA LYS A 524 -10.57 -15.25 43.30
C LYS A 524 -9.57 -16.25 43.89
N THR A 525 -8.38 -16.35 43.31
CA THR A 525 -7.30 -17.24 43.76
C THR A 525 -6.01 -16.45 44.03
N PRO A 526 -5.10 -16.95 44.89
CA PRO A 526 -3.77 -16.35 45.08
C PRO A 526 -2.80 -16.69 43.94
N ALA A 527 -3.30 -17.17 42.79
CA ALA A 527 -2.49 -17.60 41.67
C ALA A 527 -1.77 -16.40 41.01
N THR A 528 -0.54 -16.63 40.58
CA THR A 528 0.21 -15.69 39.73
C THR A 528 0.00 -16.02 38.25
N ALA A 529 0.19 -15.05 37.36
CA ALA A 529 0.19 -15.26 35.90
C ALA A 529 1.06 -16.46 35.50
N ARG A 530 2.26 -16.54 36.08
CA ARG A 530 3.18 -17.67 35.94
C ARG A 530 2.54 -19.02 36.29
N SER A 531 1.90 -19.10 37.46
CA SER A 531 1.29 -20.36 37.92
C SER A 531 0.09 -20.79 37.08
N VAL A 532 -0.69 -19.84 36.57
CA VAL A 532 -1.80 -20.10 35.64
C VAL A 532 -1.26 -20.59 34.30
N ALA A 533 -0.25 -19.92 33.74
CA ALA A 533 0.40 -20.34 32.50
C ALA A 533 1.04 -21.74 32.62
N ASP A 534 1.72 -22.02 33.72
CA ASP A 534 2.28 -23.35 34.03
C ASP A 534 1.17 -24.42 34.10
N SER A 535 0.06 -24.11 34.75
CA SER A 535 -1.09 -25.04 34.89
C SER A 535 -1.73 -25.34 33.55
N ILE A 536 -1.91 -24.33 32.69
CA ILE A 536 -2.44 -24.51 31.34
C ILE A 536 -1.49 -25.40 30.53
N VAL A 537 -0.19 -25.08 30.48
CA VAL A 537 0.83 -25.89 29.77
C VAL A 537 0.85 -27.34 30.25
N GLN A 538 0.72 -27.56 31.57
CA GLN A 538 0.67 -28.89 32.15
C GLN A 538 -0.58 -29.66 31.68
N GLN A 539 -1.77 -29.04 31.74
CA GLN A 539 -3.00 -29.66 31.24
C GLN A 539 -2.91 -30.00 29.75
N GLN A 540 -2.19 -29.21 28.94
CA GLN A 540 -1.97 -29.55 27.53
C GLN A 540 -1.14 -30.81 27.34
N ALA A 541 -0.07 -30.95 28.12
CA ALA A 541 0.79 -32.11 28.07
C ALA A 541 0.03 -33.36 28.55
N ASP A 542 -0.75 -33.23 29.61
CA ASP A 542 -1.54 -34.32 30.17
C ASP A 542 -2.63 -34.79 29.19
N TRP A 543 -3.29 -33.86 28.51
CA TRP A 543 -4.31 -34.23 27.54
C TRP A 543 -3.76 -35.04 26.34
N VAL A 544 -2.55 -34.72 25.87
CA VAL A 544 -1.88 -35.55 24.86
C VAL A 544 -1.56 -36.95 25.40
N ASN A 545 -1.14 -37.05 26.67
CA ASN A 545 -0.85 -38.34 27.30
C ASN A 545 -2.12 -39.20 27.44
N ASP A 546 -3.21 -38.59 27.90
CA ASP A 546 -4.50 -39.27 28.09
C ASP A 546 -5.08 -39.72 26.76
N SER A 547 -5.02 -38.85 25.74
CA SER A 547 -5.43 -39.19 24.37
C SER A 547 -4.63 -40.39 23.82
N LEU A 548 -3.31 -40.44 24.04
CA LEU A 548 -2.50 -41.60 23.60
C LEU A 548 -2.91 -42.89 24.32
N ALA A 549 -3.20 -42.82 25.62
CA ALA A 549 -3.62 -43.98 26.42
C ALA A 549 -4.99 -44.51 25.97
N GLU A 550 -5.96 -43.64 25.73
CA GLU A 550 -7.31 -43.99 25.25
C GLU A 550 -7.29 -44.69 23.89
N HIS A 551 -6.29 -44.41 23.04
CA HIS A 551 -6.14 -45.00 21.71
C HIS A 551 -5.22 -46.22 21.65
N GLY A 552 -4.94 -46.83 22.81
CA GLY A 552 -4.13 -48.05 22.92
C GLY A 552 -2.68 -47.86 22.47
N GLN A 553 -2.18 -46.62 22.41
CA GLN A 553 -0.77 -46.37 22.18
C GLN A 553 0.03 -46.71 23.42
N LYS A 554 1.30 -47.08 23.24
CA LYS A 554 2.18 -47.35 24.37
C LYS A 554 2.29 -46.09 25.25
N PRO A 555 2.20 -46.22 26.58
CA PRO A 555 2.41 -45.11 27.47
C PRO A 555 3.76 -44.45 27.20
N LEU A 556 3.77 -43.12 27.19
CA LEU A 556 5.00 -42.35 27.06
C LEU A 556 5.85 -42.53 28.33
N THR A 557 7.16 -42.69 28.12
CA THR A 557 8.16 -42.67 29.21
C THR A 557 8.22 -41.29 29.86
N ASP A 558 8.71 -41.19 31.08
CA ASP A 558 8.83 -39.91 31.80
C ASP A 558 9.66 -38.87 31.03
N ALA A 559 10.72 -39.32 30.35
CA ALA A 559 11.52 -38.47 29.48
C ALA A 559 10.69 -37.89 28.32
N GLN A 560 9.88 -38.71 27.66
CA GLN A 560 9.00 -38.29 26.55
C GLN A 560 7.86 -37.38 27.04
N ARG A 561 7.29 -37.64 28.22
CA ARG A 561 6.29 -36.75 28.83
C ARG A 561 6.89 -35.39 29.13
N ASN A 562 8.12 -35.36 29.67
CA ASN A 562 8.83 -34.12 29.93
C ASN A 562 9.17 -33.38 28.62
N GLU A 563 9.55 -34.09 27.56
CA GLU A 563 9.82 -33.50 26.24
C GLU A 563 8.57 -32.87 25.60
N ILE A 564 7.41 -33.53 25.71
CA ILE A 564 6.12 -32.97 25.31
C ILE A 564 5.80 -31.71 26.12
N ARG A 565 5.94 -31.76 27.44
CA ARG A 565 5.70 -30.60 28.32
C ARG A 565 6.62 -29.44 27.97
N MET A 566 7.91 -29.68 27.79
CA MET A 566 8.87 -28.65 27.39
C MET A 566 8.57 -28.08 26.01
N SER A 567 8.06 -28.91 25.09
CA SER A 567 7.61 -28.46 23.78
C SER A 567 6.42 -27.50 23.87
N PHE A 568 5.42 -27.78 24.71
CA PHE A 568 4.30 -26.87 24.94
C PHE A 568 4.74 -25.61 25.69
N ARG A 569 5.60 -25.77 26.69
CA ARG A 569 6.17 -24.65 27.44
C ARG A 569 6.87 -23.67 26.52
N GLY A 570 7.75 -24.14 25.64
CA GLY A 570 8.46 -23.30 24.67
C GLY A 570 7.56 -22.65 23.59
N ARG A 571 6.29 -23.05 23.47
CA ARG A 571 5.34 -22.48 22.50
C ARG A 571 4.47 -21.38 23.06
N LEU A 572 4.04 -21.51 24.31
CA LEU A 572 2.93 -20.73 24.86
C LEU A 572 3.29 -20.00 26.15
N PHE A 573 4.19 -20.54 26.96
CA PHE A 573 4.34 -20.15 28.36
C PHE A 573 4.63 -18.65 28.52
N ASP A 574 5.69 -18.15 27.87
CA ASP A 574 6.14 -16.76 28.04
C ASP A 574 5.10 -15.75 27.53
N ALA A 575 4.43 -16.05 26.41
CA ALA A 575 3.41 -15.15 25.87
C ALA A 575 2.12 -15.17 26.67
N LEU A 576 1.73 -16.34 27.20
CA LEU A 576 0.55 -16.47 28.05
C LEU A 576 0.79 -15.80 29.40
N GLU A 577 1.96 -15.99 30.02
CA GLU A 577 2.36 -15.28 31.24
C GLU A 577 2.30 -13.77 31.01
N LYS A 578 2.94 -13.25 29.94
CA LYS A 578 2.93 -11.82 29.62
C LYS A 578 1.52 -11.27 29.36
N ALA A 579 0.68 -12.04 28.66
CA ALA A 579 -0.70 -11.64 28.38
C ALA A 579 -1.55 -11.58 29.66
N LEU A 580 -1.35 -12.51 30.59
CA LEU A 580 -2.01 -12.51 31.89
C LEU A 580 -1.50 -11.35 32.76
N GLU A 581 -0.19 -11.10 32.79
CA GLU A 581 0.42 -10.00 33.56
C GLU A 581 -0.07 -8.62 33.11
N GLN A 582 -0.19 -8.38 31.80
CA GLN A 582 -0.64 -7.06 31.32
C GLN A 582 -2.08 -6.72 31.69
N ARG A 583 -2.92 -7.74 31.93
CA ARG A 583 -4.35 -7.58 32.20
C ARG A 583 -4.71 -7.74 33.69
N GLY A 584 -4.06 -8.67 34.38
CA GLY A 584 -4.34 -9.03 35.77
C GLY A 584 -3.50 -8.30 36.82
N GLY A 585 -2.53 -7.47 36.39
CA GLY A 585 -1.61 -6.68 37.24
C GLY A 585 -2.24 -5.43 37.85
#